data_AF-R7WE49-F1
#
_entry.id   AF-R7WE49-F1
#
_cell.length_a   1.000
_cell.length_b   1.000
_cell.length_c   1.000
_cell.angle_alpha   90.00
_cell.angle_beta   90.00
_cell.angle_gamma   90.00
#
_symmetry.space_group_name_H-M   'P 1'
#
loop_
_entity.id
_entity.type
_entity.pdbx_description
1 polymer ?
#
loop_
_entity_poly.entity_id
_entity_poly.type
_entity_poly.pdbx_seq_one_letter_code
_entity_poly.pdbx_strand_id
1 'polypeptide(L)'
;MRNLSLLLLDDTRLTGRLPPEIGCLPLVVLHVSRNNISGQIPSEIGEILCLERMDLSSNNLSDELPMSLFKLTQLVMFNVSYNPFLSGNISINGQFGTFDEQSFLGDPLISFPQGGPAGKQRPSPEASDATVIERSNIAIAIIISYFFFLIVGFIVGTVNGGQKIG
;
A
#
# COMPACT_ATOMS: atom_id res chain seq x y z
N MET A 1 -15.95 -21.10 14.39
CA MET A 1 -15.04 -20.09 14.96
C MET A 1 -14.48 -19.29 13.80
N ARG A 2 -14.69 -17.96 13.74
CA ARG A 2 -14.02 -17.12 12.74
C ARG A 2 -12.56 -17.02 13.14
N ASN A 3 -11.65 -17.59 12.35
CA ASN A 3 -10.22 -17.40 12.58
C ASN A 3 -9.87 -16.03 11.98
N LEU A 4 -9.58 -15.04 12.83
CA LEU A 4 -9.19 -13.71 12.38
C LEU A 4 -7.78 -13.78 11.80
N SER A 5 -7.69 -13.80 10.48
CA SER A 5 -6.41 -13.69 9.78
C SER A 5 -6.26 -12.28 9.23
N LEU A 6 -5.20 -11.60 9.67
CA LEU A 6 -4.88 -10.23 9.26
C LEU A 6 -3.56 -10.28 8.48
N LEU A 7 -3.52 -9.63 7.32
CA LEU A 7 -2.28 -9.36 6.59
C LEU A 7 -2.07 -7.85 6.54
N LEU A 8 -1.08 -7.37 7.28
CA LEU A 8 -0.75 -5.95 7.41
C LEU A 8 0.69 -5.76 6.95
N LEU A 9 0.87 -5.16 5.77
CA LEU A 9 2.17 -4.92 5.15
C LEU A 9 2.31 -3.46 4.68
N ASP A 10 1.58 -2.55 5.33
CA ASP A 10 1.61 -1.12 5.02
C ASP A 10 3.02 -0.52 5.20
N ASP A 11 3.43 0.38 4.31
CA ASP A 11 4.69 1.14 4.40
C ASP A 11 5.95 0.26 4.55
N THR A 12 6.05 -0.78 3.71
CA THR A 12 7.16 -1.74 3.74
C THR A 12 8.03 -1.70 2.49
N ARG A 13 7.79 -0.75 1.58
CA ARG A 13 8.51 -0.59 0.28
C ARG A 13 8.44 -1.85 -0.59
N LEU A 14 7.37 -2.63 -0.46
CA LEU A 14 7.16 -3.82 -1.28
C LEU A 14 7.06 -3.45 -2.76
N THR A 15 7.61 -4.30 -3.61
CA THR A 15 7.59 -4.15 -5.07
C THR A 15 7.04 -5.43 -5.70
N GLY A 16 6.91 -5.46 -7.02
CA GLY A 16 6.37 -6.62 -7.75
C GLY A 16 4.86 -6.56 -7.86
N ARG A 17 4.22 -7.74 -7.94
CA ARG A 17 2.77 -7.88 -8.15
C ARG A 17 2.13 -8.59 -6.97
N LEU A 18 0.85 -8.34 -6.75
CA LEU A 18 0.07 -9.18 -5.84
C LEU A 18 -0.07 -10.59 -6.44
N PRO A 19 0.30 -11.65 -5.70
CA PRO A 19 0.16 -13.02 -6.18
C PRO A 19 -1.31 -13.48 -6.14
N PRO A 20 -1.80 -14.24 -7.13
CA PRO A 20 -3.17 -14.77 -7.12
C PRO A 20 -3.45 -15.70 -5.92
N GLU A 21 -2.40 -16.33 -5.36
CA GLU A 21 -2.48 -17.20 -4.19
C GLU A 21 -3.02 -16.49 -2.94
N ILE A 22 -3.04 -15.14 -2.92
CA ILE A 22 -3.66 -14.37 -1.84
C ILE A 22 -5.15 -14.71 -1.67
N GLY A 23 -5.82 -15.11 -2.76
CA GLY A 23 -7.23 -15.53 -2.74
C GLY A 23 -7.48 -16.83 -2.00
N CYS A 24 -6.43 -17.63 -1.73
CA CYS A 24 -6.54 -18.87 -0.96
C CYS A 24 -6.40 -18.65 0.56
N LEU A 25 -6.05 -17.44 0.99
CA LEU A 25 -5.86 -17.12 2.40
C LEU A 25 -7.20 -16.76 3.06
N PRO A 26 -7.49 -17.27 4.28
CA PRO A 26 -8.72 -16.96 5.00
C PRO A 26 -8.65 -15.58 5.68
N LEU A 27 -8.42 -14.52 4.90
CA LEU A 27 -8.21 -13.16 5.40
C LEU A 27 -9.53 -12.47 5.76
N VAL A 28 -9.47 -11.71 6.86
CA VAL A 28 -10.50 -10.74 7.28
C VAL A 28 -10.04 -9.32 6.99
N VAL A 29 -8.73 -9.07 7.08
CA VAL A 29 -8.11 -7.77 6.79
C VAL A 29 -6.92 -7.95 5.86
N LEU A 30 -6.90 -7.20 4.76
CA LEU A 30 -5.81 -7.12 3.81
C LEU A 30 -5.38 -5.67 3.64
N HIS A 31 -4.29 -5.28 4.28
CA HIS A 31 -3.70 -3.96 4.12
C HIS A 31 -2.28 -4.09 3.55
N VAL A 32 -2.06 -3.46 2.41
CA VAL A 32 -0.77 -3.41 1.69
C VAL A 32 -0.50 -1.99 1.16
N SER A 33 -1.05 -0.98 1.85
CA SER A 33 -1.00 0.41 1.41
C SER A 33 0.42 0.99 1.49
N ARG A 34 0.66 2.09 0.77
CA ARG A 34 1.94 2.84 0.81
C ARG A 34 3.14 1.97 0.46
N ASN A 35 3.03 1.24 -0.65
CA ASN A 35 4.10 0.43 -1.20
C ASN A 35 4.36 0.80 -2.67
N ASN A 36 5.19 0.03 -3.35
CA ASN A 36 5.52 0.17 -4.77
C ASN A 36 5.02 -1.06 -5.55
N ILE A 37 3.90 -1.66 -5.11
CA ILE A 37 3.28 -2.81 -5.78
C ILE A 37 2.68 -2.33 -7.11
N SER A 38 2.82 -3.13 -8.16
CA SER A 38 2.42 -2.82 -9.52
C SER A 38 1.65 -3.97 -10.18
N GLY A 39 1.09 -3.72 -11.36
CA GLY A 39 0.27 -4.69 -12.08
C GLY A 39 -1.18 -4.73 -11.60
N GLN A 40 -1.94 -5.67 -12.14
CA GLN A 40 -3.36 -5.81 -11.83
C GLN A 40 -3.62 -6.32 -10.41
N ILE A 41 -4.80 -5.97 -9.88
CA ILE A 41 -5.37 -6.62 -8.71
C ILE A 41 -5.82 -8.04 -9.11
N PRO A 42 -5.34 -9.12 -8.45
CA PRO A 42 -5.76 -10.48 -8.80
C PRO A 42 -7.26 -10.68 -8.56
N SER A 43 -7.93 -11.29 -9.53
CA SER A 43 -9.38 -11.58 -9.45
C SER A 43 -9.72 -12.52 -8.28
N GLU A 44 -8.75 -13.32 -7.85
CA GLU A 44 -8.80 -14.30 -6.77
C GLU A 44 -9.07 -13.64 -5.40
N ILE A 45 -8.77 -12.35 -5.23
CA ILE A 45 -9.16 -11.61 -4.02
C ILE A 45 -10.68 -11.64 -3.82
N GLY A 46 -11.45 -11.70 -4.91
CA GLY A 46 -12.92 -11.83 -4.86
C GLY A 46 -13.42 -13.15 -4.29
N GLU A 47 -12.55 -14.14 -4.09
CA GLU A 47 -12.89 -15.44 -3.49
C GLU A 47 -12.70 -15.44 -1.95
N ILE A 48 -12.12 -14.38 -1.38
CA ILE A 48 -11.96 -14.22 0.08
C ILE A 48 -13.27 -13.69 0.68
N LEU A 49 -14.32 -14.52 0.70
CA LEU A 49 -15.68 -14.09 1.08
C LEU A 49 -15.82 -13.59 2.54
N CYS A 50 -14.82 -13.81 3.38
CA CYS A 50 -14.75 -13.32 4.76
C CYS A 50 -14.01 -11.98 4.89
N LEU A 51 -13.55 -11.39 3.79
CA LEU A 51 -12.78 -10.14 3.82
C LEU A 51 -13.69 -8.97 4.22
N GLU A 52 -13.32 -8.30 5.31
CA GLU A 52 -14.07 -7.17 5.88
C GLU A 52 -13.37 -5.84 5.60
N ARG A 53 -12.04 -5.82 5.50
CA ARG A 53 -11.28 -4.59 5.29
C ARG A 53 -10.18 -4.80 4.25
N MET A 54 -10.14 -3.92 3.27
CA MET A 54 -9.12 -3.94 2.23
C MET A 54 -8.57 -2.54 1.97
N ASP A 55 -7.25 -2.38 2.14
CA ASP A 55 -6.54 -1.15 1.80
C ASP A 55 -5.36 -1.45 0.87
N LEU A 56 -5.50 -1.05 -0.39
CA LEU A 56 -4.48 -1.17 -1.44
C LEU A 56 -3.95 0.22 -1.86
N SER A 57 -4.28 1.27 -1.12
CA SER A 57 -4.02 2.65 -1.51
C SER A 57 -2.52 2.99 -1.60
N SER A 58 -2.18 4.04 -2.34
CA SER A 58 -0.81 4.52 -2.51
C SER A 58 0.14 3.42 -3.00
N ASN A 59 -0.18 2.85 -4.17
CA ASN A 59 0.62 1.87 -4.90
C ASN A 59 0.68 2.25 -6.40
N ASN A 60 1.26 1.38 -7.22
CA ASN A 60 1.31 1.50 -8.67
C ASN A 60 0.42 0.44 -9.36
N LEU A 61 -0.70 0.06 -8.75
CA LEU A 61 -1.64 -0.90 -9.33
C LEU A 61 -2.19 -0.35 -10.66
N SER A 62 -2.44 -1.26 -11.60
CA SER A 62 -2.83 -0.96 -12.97
C SER A 62 -4.03 -1.79 -13.43
N ASP A 63 -4.47 -1.52 -14.66
CA ASP A 63 -5.56 -2.24 -15.34
C ASP A 63 -6.93 -2.04 -14.68
N GLU A 64 -7.91 -2.86 -15.03
CA GLU A 64 -9.29 -2.69 -14.57
C GLU A 64 -9.51 -3.35 -13.19
N LEU A 65 -10.28 -2.69 -12.32
CA LEU A 65 -10.78 -3.30 -11.09
C LEU A 65 -11.55 -4.60 -11.40
N PRO A 66 -11.13 -5.75 -10.86
CA PRO A 66 -11.73 -7.02 -11.25
C PRO A 66 -13.18 -7.13 -10.74
N MET A 67 -14.08 -7.55 -11.64
CA MET A 67 -15.50 -7.72 -11.32
C MET A 67 -15.78 -8.72 -10.19
N SER A 68 -14.82 -9.59 -9.87
CA SER A 68 -14.92 -10.51 -8.73
C SER A 68 -14.95 -9.79 -7.38
N LEU A 69 -14.42 -8.57 -7.26
CA LEU A 69 -14.48 -7.79 -6.02
C LEU A 69 -15.93 -7.46 -5.60
N PHE A 70 -16.86 -7.37 -6.56
CA PHE A 70 -18.28 -7.16 -6.26
C PHE A 70 -18.93 -8.34 -5.52
N LYS A 71 -18.27 -9.51 -5.43
CA LYS A 71 -18.74 -10.65 -4.62
C LYS A 71 -18.50 -10.45 -3.11
N LEU A 72 -17.63 -9.52 -2.72
CA LEU A 72 -17.14 -9.35 -1.35
C LEU A 72 -18.13 -8.62 -0.43
N THR A 73 -19.30 -9.22 -0.24
CA THR A 73 -20.46 -8.66 0.50
C THR A 73 -20.21 -8.29 1.97
N GLN A 74 -19.06 -8.69 2.56
CA GLN A 74 -18.70 -8.40 3.95
C GLN A 74 -17.76 -7.19 4.10
N LEU A 75 -17.30 -6.57 3.02
CA LEU A 75 -16.42 -5.39 3.07
C LEU A 75 -17.08 -4.19 3.78
N VAL A 76 -16.54 -3.82 4.92
CA VAL A 76 -16.92 -2.59 5.64
C VAL A 76 -15.94 -1.44 5.37
N MET A 77 -14.75 -1.75 4.84
CA MET A 77 -13.75 -0.77 4.43
C MET A 77 -13.10 -1.21 3.12
N PHE A 78 -13.03 -0.30 2.17
CA PHE A 78 -12.37 -0.49 0.89
C PHE A 78 -11.62 0.81 0.54
N ASN A 79 -10.36 0.70 0.15
CA ASN A 79 -9.57 1.85 -0.28
C ASN A 79 -8.57 1.42 -1.36
N VAL A 80 -8.65 2.05 -2.53
CA VAL A 80 -7.73 1.87 -3.67
C VAL A 80 -7.12 3.18 -4.16
N SER A 81 -7.36 4.27 -3.43
CA SER A 81 -6.89 5.62 -3.77
C SER A 81 -5.39 5.66 -4.07
N TYR A 82 -5.00 6.62 -4.91
CA TYR A 82 -3.61 6.88 -5.29
C TYR A 82 -2.92 5.69 -5.96
N ASN A 83 -3.62 5.05 -6.90
CA ASN A 83 -3.14 4.11 -7.89
C ASN A 83 -3.37 4.69 -9.30
N PRO A 84 -2.43 5.49 -9.84
CA PRO A 84 -2.67 6.35 -11.01
C PRO A 84 -2.97 5.61 -12.32
N PHE A 85 -2.67 4.31 -12.38
CA PHE A 85 -2.88 3.47 -13.56
C PHE A 85 -4.08 2.52 -13.40
N LEU A 86 -4.72 2.52 -12.23
CA LEU A 86 -5.90 1.71 -11.96
C LEU A 86 -7.11 2.37 -12.61
N SER A 87 -7.87 1.55 -13.33
CA SER A 87 -9.05 1.95 -14.09
C SER A 87 -10.27 1.15 -13.63
N GLY A 88 -11.46 1.63 -13.98
CA GLY A 88 -12.68 0.90 -13.70
C GLY A 88 -13.91 1.77 -13.76
N ASN A 89 -15.06 1.12 -13.90
CA ASN A 89 -16.36 1.77 -13.78
C ASN A 89 -17.00 1.34 -12.46
N ILE A 90 -17.01 2.25 -11.48
CA ILE A 90 -17.59 1.95 -10.17
C ILE A 90 -19.09 2.17 -10.25
N SER A 91 -19.84 1.07 -10.20
CA SER A 91 -21.29 1.14 -10.04
C SER A 91 -21.63 1.79 -8.69
N ILE A 92 -22.44 2.85 -8.73
CA ILE A 92 -23.07 3.44 -7.53
C ILE A 92 -24.10 2.50 -6.89
N ASN A 93 -24.51 1.44 -7.61
CA ASN A 93 -25.41 0.43 -7.09
C ASN A 93 -24.59 -0.70 -6.44
N GLY A 94 -25.05 -1.17 -5.27
CA GLY A 94 -24.39 -2.21 -4.48
C GLY A 94 -23.41 -1.65 -3.46
N GLN A 95 -22.65 -2.53 -2.82
CA GLN A 95 -21.76 -2.20 -1.71
C GLN A 95 -20.68 -1.18 -2.07
N PHE A 96 -20.16 -1.22 -3.30
CA PHE A 96 -19.10 -0.30 -3.74
C PHE A 96 -19.57 1.16 -3.87
N GLY A 97 -20.88 1.37 -4.07
CA GLY A 97 -21.48 2.70 -4.00
C GLY A 97 -21.65 3.25 -2.57
N THR A 98 -21.41 2.43 -1.54
CA THR A 98 -21.48 2.85 -0.13
C THR A 98 -20.16 3.37 0.42
N PHE A 99 -19.05 3.16 -0.30
CA PHE A 99 -17.74 3.64 0.11
C PHE A 99 -17.56 5.13 -0.21
N ASP A 100 -16.77 5.81 0.61
CA ASP A 100 -16.47 7.24 0.46
C ASP A 100 -15.76 7.50 -0.89
N GLU A 101 -16.02 8.65 -1.51
CA GLU A 101 -15.28 9.16 -2.67
C GLU A 101 -13.76 9.15 -2.43
N GLN A 102 -13.34 9.35 -1.17
CA GLN A 102 -11.93 9.28 -0.77
C GLN A 102 -11.28 7.92 -1.07
N SER A 103 -12.05 6.84 -1.11
CA SER A 103 -11.57 5.47 -1.39
C SER A 103 -11.01 5.30 -2.80
N PHE A 104 -11.31 6.26 -3.69
CA PHE A 104 -10.95 6.27 -5.12
C PHE A 104 -10.17 7.55 -5.50
N LEU A 105 -9.76 8.35 -4.52
CA LEU A 105 -9.09 9.62 -4.77
C LEU A 105 -7.73 9.40 -5.44
N GLY A 106 -7.39 10.22 -6.43
CA GLY A 106 -6.08 10.13 -7.09
C GLY A 106 -5.97 8.99 -8.12
N ASP A 107 -7.10 8.36 -8.46
CA ASP A 107 -7.21 7.33 -9.49
C ASP A 107 -7.90 7.93 -10.74
N PRO A 108 -7.17 8.60 -11.64
CA PRO A 108 -7.76 9.40 -12.71
C PRO A 108 -8.52 8.56 -13.76
N LEU A 109 -8.30 7.24 -13.82
CA LEU A 109 -8.95 6.33 -14.76
C LEU A 109 -10.15 5.59 -14.15
N ILE A 110 -10.49 5.86 -12.89
CA ILE A 110 -11.73 5.40 -12.27
C ILE A 110 -12.86 6.38 -12.62
N SER A 111 -13.98 5.82 -13.07
CA SER A 111 -15.17 6.58 -13.48
C SER A 111 -16.42 6.13 -12.72
N PHE A 112 -17.34 7.07 -12.51
CA PHE A 112 -18.65 6.83 -11.90
C PHE A 112 -19.78 7.09 -12.92
N PRO A 113 -20.84 6.25 -12.96
CA PRO A 113 -21.95 6.34 -13.92
C PRO A 113 -22.71 7.67 -13.98
N GLN A 114 -22.57 8.55 -12.99
CA GLN A 114 -23.08 9.93 -13.05
C GLN A 114 -21.92 10.94 -13.07
N GLY A 115 -21.35 11.14 -14.26
CA GLY A 115 -20.93 12.45 -14.77
C GLY A 115 -20.12 13.37 -13.86
N GLY A 116 -19.14 12.87 -13.12
CA GLY A 116 -18.14 13.70 -12.44
C GLY A 116 -16.76 13.11 -12.64
N PRO A 117 -15.76 13.86 -13.17
CA PRO A 117 -14.37 13.42 -13.06
C PRO A 117 -14.02 13.31 -11.57
N ALA A 118 -13.23 12.29 -11.20
CA ALA A 118 -12.46 12.28 -9.96
C ALA A 118 -11.43 13.42 -10.02
N GLY A 119 -11.92 14.64 -9.83
CA GLY A 119 -11.24 15.88 -10.20
C GLY A 119 -11.74 17.04 -9.36
N LYS A 120 -11.70 16.89 -8.03
CA LYS A 120 -11.58 18.06 -7.15
C LYS A 120 -10.09 18.29 -6.93
N GLN A 121 -9.58 19.35 -7.55
CA GLN A 121 -8.28 19.92 -7.26
C GLN A 121 -8.08 20.03 -5.74
N ARG A 122 -6.88 19.64 -5.31
CA ARG A 122 -6.28 19.96 -4.02
C ARG A 122 -6.67 21.39 -3.60
N PRO A 123 -7.16 21.65 -2.38
CA PRO A 123 -7.06 22.98 -1.80
C PRO A 123 -5.56 23.33 -1.78
N SER A 124 -5.20 24.45 -2.39
CA SER A 124 -3.88 25.08 -2.25
C SER A 124 -3.45 25.09 -0.78
N PRO A 125 -2.16 24.84 -0.47
CA PRO A 125 -1.70 24.66 0.89
C PRO A 125 -1.87 25.97 1.68
N GLU A 126 -2.88 26.03 2.53
CA GLU A 126 -2.86 26.91 3.69
C GLU A 126 -1.75 26.41 4.62
N ALA A 127 -0.79 27.29 4.86
CA ALA A 127 0.39 27.03 5.64
C ALA A 127 0.04 26.51 7.04
N SER A 128 0.30 25.24 7.30
CA SER A 128 0.59 24.74 8.64
C SER A 128 1.58 23.58 8.58
N ASP A 129 2.79 23.91 9.02
CA ASP A 129 3.82 23.05 9.60
C ASP A 129 4.54 22.03 8.70
N ALA A 130 5.45 22.56 7.87
CA ALA A 130 6.56 21.79 7.30
C ALA A 130 7.60 21.49 8.39
N THR A 131 7.37 20.48 9.24
CA THR A 131 8.40 19.97 10.18
C THR A 131 8.51 18.45 10.31
N VAL A 132 7.74 17.66 9.54
CA VAL A 132 7.76 16.18 9.67
C VAL A 132 8.54 15.46 8.54
N ILE A 133 8.74 16.09 7.38
CA ILE A 133 9.35 15.42 6.20
C ILE A 133 10.90 15.47 6.18
N GLU A 134 11.55 16.35 6.92
CA GLU A 134 13.03 16.31 7.04
C GLU A 134 13.54 15.27 8.05
N ARG A 135 12.72 14.89 9.05
CA ARG A 135 13.18 14.02 10.13
C ARG A 135 13.46 12.59 9.64
N SER A 136 12.72 12.09 8.65
CA SER A 136 12.91 10.71 8.18
C SER A 136 14.22 10.55 7.40
N ASN A 137 14.59 11.53 6.58
CA ASN A 137 15.85 11.51 5.83
C ASN A 137 17.07 11.64 6.74
N ILE A 138 16.97 12.48 7.79
CA ILE A 138 18.04 12.63 8.79
C ILE A 138 18.21 11.35 9.60
N ALA A 139 17.11 10.71 10.03
CA ALA A 139 17.17 9.44 10.75
C ALA A 139 17.81 8.32 9.90
N ILE A 140 17.43 8.22 8.62
CA ILE A 140 18.01 7.25 7.67
C ILE A 140 19.51 7.52 7.48
N ALA A 141 19.93 8.78 7.33
CA ALA A 141 21.34 9.14 7.17
C ALA A 141 22.17 8.82 8.43
N ILE A 142 21.61 9.03 9.64
CA ILE A 142 22.27 8.68 10.91
C ILE A 142 22.45 7.16 11.02
N ILE A 143 21.43 6.38 10.67
CA ILE A 143 21.50 4.91 10.69
C ILE A 143 22.58 4.40 9.73
N ILE A 144 22.60 4.89 8.48
CA ILE A 144 23.63 4.51 7.49
C ILE A 144 25.04 4.87 7.99
N SER A 145 25.21 6.08 8.53
CA SER A 145 26.49 6.55 9.10
C SER A 145 26.97 5.65 10.24
N TYR A 146 26.08 5.29 11.17
CA TYR A 146 26.39 4.40 12.28
C TYR A 146 26.85 3.01 11.81
N PHE A 147 26.15 2.39 10.85
CA PHE A 147 26.54 1.10 10.29
C PHE A 147 27.87 1.17 9.55
N PHE A 148 28.14 2.27 8.83
CA PHE A 148 29.44 2.48 8.17
C PHE A 148 30.59 2.48 9.18
N PHE A 149 30.45 3.21 10.29
CA PHE A 149 31.49 3.24 11.33
C PHE A 149 31.67 1.92 12.07
N LEU A 150 30.61 1.14 12.29
CA LEU A 150 30.72 -0.21 12.86
C LEU A 150 31.51 -1.15 11.94
N ILE A 151 31.25 -1.10 10.62
CA ILE A 151 31.96 -1.92 9.63
C ILE A 151 33.45 -1.53 9.59
N VAL A 152 33.76 -0.23 9.53
CA VAL A 152 35.15 0.24 9.53
C VAL A 152 35.86 -0.14 10.83
N GLY A 153 35.21 0.03 11.98
CA GLY A 153 35.77 -0.36 13.28
C GLY A 153 36.07 -1.86 13.38
N PHE A 154 35.19 -2.71 12.84
CA PHE A 154 35.41 -4.15 12.78
C PHE A 154 36.60 -4.52 11.87
N ILE A 155 36.69 -3.91 10.69
CA ILE A 155 37.82 -4.13 9.76
C ILE A 155 39.14 -3.66 10.38
N VAL A 156 39.19 -2.47 10.98
CA VAL A 156 40.41 -1.96 11.63
C VAL A 156 40.77 -2.81 12.86
N GLY A 157 39.79 -3.24 13.64
CA GLY A 157 40.00 -4.11 14.80
C GLY A 157 40.57 -5.48 14.44
N THR A 158 40.11 -6.08 13.34
CA THR A 158 40.67 -7.35 12.83
C THR A 158 42.06 -7.20 12.23
N VAL A 159 42.35 -6.07 11.57
CA VAL A 159 43.68 -5.78 11.02
C VAL A 159 44.71 -5.49 12.13
N ASN A 160 44.34 -4.77 13.17
CA ASN A 160 45.25 -4.44 14.28
C ASN A 160 45.34 -5.54 15.35
N GLY A 161 44.32 -6.40 15.49
CA GLY A 161 44.33 -7.55 16.39
C GLY A 161 45.25 -8.69 15.95
N GLY A 162 45.72 -8.67 14.69
CA GLY A 162 46.66 -9.66 14.13
C GLY A 162 48.15 -9.40 14.40
N GLN A 163 48.52 -8.28 15.04
CA GLN A 163 49.92 -7.93 15.35
C GLN A 163 50.20 -7.97 16.87
N LYS A 164 50.03 -9.13 17.52
CA LYS A 164 50.66 -9.43 18.83
C LYS A 164 50.99 -10.91 18.98
N ILE A 165 51.94 -11.41 18.20
CA ILE A 165 52.77 -12.56 18.59
C ILE A 165 54.11 -12.46 17.85
N GLY A 166 55.15 -12.10 18.61
CA GLY A 166 56.53 -11.89 18.18
C GLY A 166 57.32 -11.33 19.35
#